data_AF-A0A0C2CVS2-F1
#
_entry.id   AF-A0A0C2CVS2-F1
#
_cell.length_a   1.000
_cell.length_b   1.000
_cell.length_c   1.000
_cell.angle_alpha   90.00
_cell.angle_beta   90.00
_cell.angle_gamma   90.00
#
_symmetry.space_group_name_H-M   'P 1'
#
loop_
_entity.id
_entity.type
_entity.pdbx_description
1 polymer ?
#
loop_
_entity_poly.entity_id
_entity_poly.type
_entity_poly.pdbx_seq_one_letter_code
_entity_poly.pdbx_strand_id
1 'polypeptide(L)' 'MVEITIQDISDISAISGTFVMDFWISAIWMDRRLAFDHLDPCRRNLSLDHDMEPRLWSPNVCVVNSKLTKV' A
#
# COMPACT_ATOMS: atom_id res chain seq x y z
N MET A 1 0.01 -8.37 6.31
CA MET A 1 -1.31 -7.75 6.59
C MET A 1 -1.55 -6.69 5.55
N VAL A 2 -2.79 -6.55 5.06
CA VAL A 2 -3.19 -5.45 4.19
C VAL A 2 -4.31 -4.71 4.90
N GLU A 3 -4.18 -3.39 4.96
CA GLU A 3 -5.14 -2.48 5.58
C GLU A 3 -5.53 -1.41 4.56
N ILE A 4 -6.82 -1.09 4.53
CA ILE A 4 -7.39 -0.05 3.66
C ILE A 4 -8.10 0.95 4.55
N THR A 5 -7.71 2.21 4.42
CA THR A 5 -8.35 3.34 5.11
C THR A 5 -9.08 4.20 4.10
N ILE A 6 -10.40 4.24 4.19
CA ILE A 6 -11.25 5.02 3.28
C ILE A 6 -11.16 6.50 3.66
N GLN A 7 -10.86 7.35 2.68
CA GLN A 7 -10.85 8.81 2.84
C GLN A 7 -12.19 9.41 2.42
N ASP A 8 -12.69 9.02 1.25
CA ASP A 8 -13.94 9.51 0.69
C ASP A 8 -14.62 8.48 -0.23
N ILE A 9 -15.94 8.59 -0.35
CA ILE A 9 -16.76 7.85 -1.31
C ILE A 9 -17.68 8.85 -2.01
N SER A 10 -17.54 8.94 -3.33
CA SER A 10 -18.22 9.94 -4.15
C SER A 10 -18.79 9.34 -5.45
N ASP A 11 -19.52 10.16 -6.23
CA ASP A 11 -20.06 9.83 -7.55
C ASP A 11 -20.78 8.48 -7.64
N ILE A 12 -21.66 8.22 -6.65
CA ILE A 12 -22.45 7.00 -6.59
C ILE A 12 -23.55 7.03 -7.66
N SER A 13 -23.52 6.07 -8.59
CA SER A 13 -24.52 5.89 -9.62
C SER A 13 -25.26 4.57 -9.43
N ALA A 14 -26.55 4.66 -9.07
CA ALA A 14 -27.43 3.51 -8.95
C ALA A 14 -27.78 2.88 -10.30
N ILE A 15 -27.76 3.66 -11.39
CA ILE A 15 -28.08 3.19 -12.75
C ILE A 15 -26.98 2.26 -13.27
N SER A 16 -25.72 2.62 -13.05
CA SER A 16 -24.55 1.84 -13.50
C SER A 16 -23.95 0.93 -12.43
N GLY A 17 -24.39 1.03 -11.18
CA GLY A 17 -23.85 0.29 -10.04
C GLY A 17 -22.37 0.62 -9.78
N THR A 18 -22.00 1.90 -9.84
CA THR A 18 -20.61 2.35 -9.69
C THR A 18 -20.47 3.46 -8.66
N PHE A 19 -19.28 3.60 -8.10
CA PHE A 19 -18.87 4.70 -7.23
C PHE A 19 -17.40 5.02 -7.45
N VAL A 20 -16.97 6.20 -7.02
CA VAL A 20 -15.57 6.61 -6.91
C VAL A 20 -15.15 6.51 -5.45
N MET A 21 -13.94 6.01 -5.20
CA MET A 21 -13.40 5.90 -3.84
C MET A 21 -11.95 6.38 -3.78
N ASP A 22 -11.67 7.18 -2.77
CA ASP A 22 -10.32 7.60 -2.40
C ASP A 22 -9.94 6.87 -1.12
N PHE A 23 -8.81 6.15 -1.15
CA PHE A 23 -8.37 5.33 -0.02
C PHE A 23 -6.85 5.29 0.09
N TRP A 24 -6.37 5.09 1.32
CA TRP A 24 -4.99 4.72 1.59
C TRP A 24 -4.89 3.21 1.71
N ILE A 25 -3.83 2.64 1.14
CA ILE A 25 -3.48 1.23 1.31
C ILE A 25 -2.17 1.12 2.10
N SER A 26 -2.18 0.31 3.16
CA SER A 26 -1.01 -0.03 3.96
C SER A 26 -0.79 -1.53 3.92
N ALA A 27 0.44 -1.96 3.63
CA ALA A 27 0.78 -3.37 3.55
C ALA A 27 2.04 -3.66 4.38
N ILE A 28 1.97 -4.74 5.17
CA ILE A 28 3.09 -5.27 5.94
C ILE A 28 3.40 -6.67 5.41
N TRP A 29 4.64 -6.86 4.96
CA TRP A 29 5.19 -8.15 4.56
C TRP A 29 6.54 -8.39 5.25
N MET A 30 6.93 -9.67 5.37
CA MET A 30 8.21 -10.06 5.95
C MET A 30 9.19 -10.41 4.84
N ASP A 31 10.27 -9.65 4.70
CA ASP A 31 11.40 -9.99 3.83
C ASP A 31 12.66 -10.23 4.67
N ARG A 32 13.11 -11.50 4.74
CA ARG A 32 14.30 -11.89 5.51
C ARG A 32 15.59 -11.28 4.97
N ARG A 33 15.62 -10.86 3.70
CA ARG A 33 16.80 -10.25 3.07
C ARG A 33 17.04 -8.82 3.58
N LEU A 34 16.04 -8.21 4.20
CA LEU A 34 16.13 -6.86 4.79
C LEU A 34 16.50 -6.87 6.28
N ALA A 35 16.93 -8.01 6.82
CA ALA A 35 17.37 -8.08 8.22
C ALA A 35 18.66 -7.28 8.44
N PHE A 36 18.62 -6.27 9.32
CA PHE A 36 19.73 -5.33 9.54
C PHE A 36 20.25 -5.31 10.99
N ASP A 37 19.71 -6.14 11.88
CA ASP A 37 20.08 -6.20 13.30
C ASP A 37 21.59 -6.46 13.52
N HIS A 38 22.20 -7.24 12.62
CA HIS A 38 23.65 -7.51 12.65
C HIS A 38 24.53 -6.31 12.23
N LEU A 39 23.95 -5.29 11.57
CA LEU A 39 24.65 -4.08 11.12
C LEU A 39 24.51 -2.95 12.14
N ASP A 40 23.34 -2.83 12.77
CA ASP A 40 23.06 -1.84 13.81
C ASP A 40 22.14 -2.41 14.90
N PRO A 41 22.73 -3.05 15.94
CA PRO A 41 21.96 -3.73 17.00
C PRO A 41 21.13 -2.78 17.88
N CYS A 42 21.41 -1.48 17.85
CA CYS A 42 20.69 -0.49 18.65
C CYS A 42 19.42 -0.01 17.94
N ARG A 43 19.38 -0.12 16.62
CA ARG A 43 18.28 0.39 15.79
C ARG A 43 17.28 -0.73 15.51
N ARG A 44 16.08 -0.61 16.09
CA ARG A 44 15.02 -1.60 15.90
C ARG A 44 14.12 -1.33 14.68
N ASN A 45 13.96 -0.06 14.31
CA ASN A 45 13.10 0.38 13.23
C ASN A 45 13.83 1.34 12.29
N LEU A 46 13.49 1.26 11.01
CA LEU A 46 14.01 2.13 9.97
C LEU A 46 12.83 2.74 9.21
N SER A 47 12.71 4.06 9.26
CA SER A 47 11.76 4.80 8.43
C SER A 47 12.50 5.32 7.19
N LEU A 48 11.95 5.08 6.01
CA LEU A 48 12.52 5.44 4.72
C LEU A 48 11.53 6.31 3.95
N ASP A 49 12.06 7.12 3.04
CA ASP A 49 11.27 7.92 2.10
C ASP A 49 11.00 7.15 0.80
N HIS A 50 10.15 7.69 -0.07
CA HIS A 50 9.71 7.09 -1.33
C HIS A 50 10.86 6.70 -2.27
N ASP A 51 12.01 7.37 -2.20
CA ASP A 51 13.20 7.07 -3.00
C ASP A 51 13.72 5.61 -2.83
N MET A 52 13.41 4.98 -1.70
CA MET A 52 13.79 3.59 -1.44
C MET A 52 12.80 2.56 -1.97
N GLU A 53 11.54 2.95 -2.19
CA GLU A 53 10.49 2.06 -2.68
C GLU A 53 10.90 1.27 -3.95
N PRO A 54 11.44 1.89 -5.02
CA PRO A 54 11.79 1.15 -6.24
C PRO A 54 12.98 0.19 -6.08
N ARG A 55 13.72 0.27 -4.96
CA ARG A 55 14.86 -0.62 -4.66
C ARG A 55 14.45 -1.85 -3.86
N LEU A 56 13.27 -1.82 -3.25
CA LEU A 56 12.75 -2.90 -2.42
C LEU A 56 11.77 -3.74 -3.22
N TRP A 57 11.73 -5.03 -2.92
CA TRP A 57 10.67 -5.88 -3.44
C TRP A 57 9.37 -5.55 -2.71
N SER A 58 8.31 -5.29 -3.47
CA SER A 58 6.94 -5.14 -2.97
C SER A 58 6.03 -6.22 -3.59
N PRO A 59 4.98 -6.65 -2.87
CA PRO A 59 4.00 -7.57 -3.43
C PRO A 59 3.18 -6.90 -4.53
N ASN A 60 2.91 -7.63 -5.61
CA ASN A 60 1.99 -7.18 -6.66
C ASN A 60 0.56 -7.24 -6.13
N VAL A 61 -0.07 -6.07 -6.00
CA VAL A 61 -1.46 -5.93 -5.53
C VAL A 61 -2.31 -5.28 -6.62
N CYS A 62 -3.60 -5.66 -6.68
CA CYS A 62 -4.55 -5.08 -7.63
C CYS A 62 -5.93 -4.90 -7.00
N VAL A 63 -6.67 -3.90 -7.50
CA VAL A 63 -8.08 -3.69 -7.15
C VAL A 63 -8.94 -4.42 -8.18
N VAL A 64 -9.43 -5.62 -7.82
CA VAL A 64 -10.13 -6.52 -8.75
C VAL A 64 -11.42 -5.91 -9.34
N ASN A 65 -12.14 -5.12 -8.53
CA ASN A 65 -13.40 -4.50 -8.94
C ASN A 65 -13.25 -3.05 -9.44
N SER A 66 -12.04 -2.67 -9.84
CA SER A 66 -11.80 -1.35 -10.41
C SER A 66 -12.17 -1.33 -11.89
N LYS A 67 -13.01 -0.37 -12.29
CA LYS A 67 -13.23 -0.04 -13.71
C LYS A 67 -12.15 0.93 -14.23
N LEU A 68 -11.65 1.81 -13.36
CA LEU A 68 -10.60 2.79 -13.65
C LEU A 68 -9.87 3.11 -12.35
N THR A 69 -8.54 3.17 -12.42
CA THR A 69 -7.69 3.60 -11.29
C THR A 69 -6.85 4.78 -11.74
N LYS A 70 -6.78 5.82 -10.93
CA LYS A 70 -5.87 6.94 -11.11
C LYS A 70 -4.85 6.91 -9.97
N VAL A 71 -3.57 6.98 -10.33
CA VAL A 71 -2.43 7.08 -9.42
C VAL A 71 -1.90 8.50 -9.47
#